data_AF-A0A0C9Z1L6-F1
#
_entry.id   AF-A0A0C9Z1L6-F1
#
_cell.length_a   1.000
_cell.length_b   1.000
_cell.length_c   1.000
_cell.angle_alpha   90.00
_cell.angle_beta   90.00
_cell.angle_gamma   90.00
#
_symmetry.space_group_name_H-M   'P 1'
#
loop_
_entity.id
_entity.type
_entity.pdbx_description
1 polymer ?
#
loop_
_entity_poly.entity_id
_entity_poly.type
_entity_poly.pdbx_seq_one_letter_code
_entity_poly.pdbx_strand_id
1 'polypeptide(L)' 'CEPILQHWQECFMHLRVELKVAVGAISFTADMWSADKLDSYFVMTAHWIGHELGNAPCSSQLAMKAALIAFHYLPTSH' A
#
# COMPACT_ATOMS: atom_id res chain seq x y z
N CYS A 1 -17.05 -5.12 -11.78
CA CYS A 1 -16.03 -4.08 -11.47
C CYS A 1 -16.43 -3.22 -10.28
N GLU A 2 -17.70 -2.81 -10.16
CA GLU A 2 -18.19 -1.97 -9.05
C GLU A 2 -17.92 -2.53 -7.64
N PRO A 3 -18.11 -3.84 -7.34
CA PRO A 3 -17.79 -4.38 -6.01
C PRO A 3 -16.30 -4.35 -5.66
N ILE A 4 -15.42 -4.50 -6.67
CA ILE A 4 -13.96 -4.46 -6.49
C ILE A 4 -13.50 -3.04 -6.15
N LEU A 5 -14.06 -2.04 -6.85
CA LEU A 5 -13.74 -0.64 -6.60
C LEU A 5 -14.25 -0.19 -5.22
N GLN A 6 -15.45 -0.64 -4.82
CA GLN A 6 -15.99 -0.33 -3.50
C GLN A 6 -15.13 -0.95 -2.38
N HIS A 7 -14.78 -2.23 -2.51
CA HIS A 7 -13.92 -2.89 -1.52
C HIS A 7 -12.53 -2.24 -1.45
N TRP A 8 -11.96 -1.89 -2.60
CA TRP A 8 -10.71 -1.13 -2.65
C TRP A 8 -10.81 0.20 -1.90
N GLN A 9 -11.90 0.94 -2.08
CA GLN A 9 -12.10 2.22 -1.41
C GLN A 9 -12.20 2.06 0.11
N GLU A 10 -12.91 1.03 0.58
CA GLU A 10 -12.98 0.69 2.01
C GLU A 10 -11.59 0.36 2.58
N CYS A 11 -10.84 -0.53 1.91
CA CYS A 11 -9.47 -0.86 2.28
C CYS A 11 -8.56 0.38 2.30
N PHE A 12 -8.69 1.25 1.30
CA PHE A 12 -7.89 2.47 1.19
C PHE A 12 -8.19 3.45 2.33
N MET A 13 -9.45 3.58 2.75
CA MET A 13 -9.82 4.41 3.89
C MET A 13 -9.21 3.89 5.20
N HIS A 14 -9.21 2.57 5.41
CA HIS A 14 -8.55 1.94 6.56
C HIS A 14 -7.04 2.16 6.52
N LEU A 15 -6.41 1.96 5.36
CA LEU A 15 -4.98 2.20 5.16
C LEU A 15 -4.59 3.63 5.52
N ARG A 16 -5.39 4.64 5.14
CA ARG A 16 -5.12 6.04 5.50
C ARG A 16 -5.15 6.28 7.01
N VAL A 17 -6.01 5.59 7.75
CA VAL A 17 -6.04 5.68 9.22
C VAL A 17 -4.76 5.06 9.81
N GLU A 18 -4.37 3.87 9.34
CA GLU A 18 -3.15 3.22 9.82
C GLU A 18 -1.88 4.05 9.52
N LEU A 19 -1.75 4.58 8.30
CA LEU A 19 -0.60 5.40 7.91
C LEU A 19 -0.53 6.72 8.70
N LYS A 20 -1.67 7.30 9.09
CA LYS A 20 -1.67 8.49 9.96
C LYS A 20 -1.10 8.20 11.36
N VAL A 21 -1.31 7.00 11.88
CA VAL A 21 -0.76 6.57 13.17
C VAL A 21 0.74 6.25 13.05
N ALA A 22 1.17 5.77 11.88
CA ALA A 22 2.57 5.41 11.63
C ALA A 22 3.46 6.59 11.17
N VAL A 23 2.97 7.83 11.15
CA VAL A 23 3.74 9.00 10.68
C VAL A 23 5.11 9.08 11.38
N GLY A 24 6.18 9.23 10.61
CA GLY A 24 7.56 9.24 11.10
C GLY A 24 8.22 7.86 11.22
N ALA A 25 7.45 6.78 11.06
CA ALA A 25 7.92 5.39 11.09
C ALA A 25 7.44 4.59 9.85
N ILE A 26 7.25 5.27 8.72
CA ILE A 26 6.92 4.66 7.43
C ILE A 26 8.17 4.70 6.54
N SER A 27 8.50 3.57 5.93
CA SER A 27 9.49 3.47 4.85
C SER A 27 8.77 3.22 3.53
N PHE A 28 9.33 3.72 2.43
CA PHE A 28 8.76 3.53 1.10
C PHE A 28 9.76 2.82 0.21
N THR A 29 9.28 1.86 -0.57
CA THR A 29 10.00 1.38 -1.76
C THR A 29 9.28 1.91 -2.99
N ALA A 30 10.06 2.34 -3.96
CA ALA A 30 9.56 2.76 -5.25
C ALA A 30 10.27 1.93 -6.31
N ASP A 31 9.50 1.21 -7.09
CA ASP A 31 9.97 0.30 -8.12
C ASP A 31 9.44 0.79 -9.46
N MET A 32 10.33 0.83 -10.45
CA MET A 32 9.98 1.20 -11.82
C MET A 32 10.54 0.16 -12.77
N TRP A 33 9.68 -0.34 -13.65
CA TRP A 33 10.07 -1.33 -14.65
C TRP A 33 9.32 -1.07 -15.95
N SER A 34 9.90 -1.55 -17.05
CA SER A 34 9.21 -1.61 -18.34
C SER A 34 8.72 -3.04 -18.58
N ALA A 35 7.50 -3.16 -19.07
CA ALA A 35 6.97 -4.40 -19.63
C ALA A 35 7.24 -4.45 -21.15
N ASP A 36 6.74 -5.49 -21.81
CA ASP A 36 6.80 -5.60 -23.26
C ASP A 36 6.25 -4.34 -23.93
N LYS A 37 6.82 -3.96 -25.08
CA LYS A 37 6.46 -2.75 -25.86
C LYS A 37 6.83 -1.39 -25.22
N LEU A 38 7.82 -1.36 -24.32
CA LEU A 38 8.30 -0.15 -23.64
C LEU A 38 7.28 0.49 -22.66
N ASP A 39 6.18 -0.20 -22.39
CA ASP A 39 5.19 0.20 -21.41
C ASP A 39 5.83 0.27 -20.02
N SER A 40 5.97 1.48 -19.46
CA SER A 40 6.62 1.67 -18.18
C SER A 40 5.60 1.73 -17.05
N TYR A 41 5.95 1.14 -15.91
CA TYR A 41 5.12 1.10 -14.72
C TYR A 41 5.90 1.64 -13.53
N PHE A 42 5.22 2.44 -12.73
CA PHE A 42 5.73 2.94 -11.47
C PHE A 42 4.86 2.42 -10.33
N VAL A 43 5.52 1.89 -9.30
CA VAL A 43 4.89 1.38 -8.10
C VAL A 43 5.55 1.96 -6.87
N MET A 44 4.74 2.29 -5.87
CA MET A 44 5.21 2.69 -4.57
C MET A 44 4.50 1.89 -3.48
N THR A 45 5.29 1.27 -2.61
CA THR A 45 4.81 0.47 -1.48
C THR A 45 5.25 1.12 -0.18
N ALA A 46 4.30 1.38 0.72
CA ALA A 46 4.56 1.82 2.08
C ALA A 46 4.77 0.59 2.98
N HIS A 47 5.76 0.67 3.87
CA HIS A 47 6.09 -0.33 4.87
C HIS A 47 6.10 0.33 6.25
N TRP A 48 5.45 -0.28 7.23
CA TRP A 48 5.41 0.22 8.60
C TRP A 48 5.28 -0.92 9.60
N ILE A 49 5.58 -0.65 10.86
CA ILE A 49 5.27 -1.56 11.96
C ILE A 49 3.93 -1.12 12.56
N GLY A 50 2.98 -2.05 12.64
CA GLY A 50 1.67 -1.79 13.24
C GLY A 50 1.25 -2.92 14.16
N HIS A 51 0.21 -2.70 14.97
CA HIS A 51 -0.37 -3.76 15.77
C HIS A 51 -1.29 -4.64 14.91
N GLU A 52 -1.18 -5.96 15.09
CA GLU A 52 -2.24 -6.87 14.65
C GLU A 52 -3.37 -6.86 15.67
N LEU A 53 -4.60 -6.84 15.16
CA LEU A 53 -5.80 -7.00 15.98
C LEU A 53 -5.95 -8.50 16.29
N GLY A 54 -5.20 -8.99 17.28
CA GLY A 54 -5.42 -10.33 17.82
C GLY A 54 -6.74 -10.41 18.60
N ASN A 55 -7.37 -11.58 18.62
CA ASN A 55 -8.63 -11.84 19.33
C ASN A 55 -8.52 -11.76 20.88
N ALA A 56 -7.35 -11.38 21.43
CA ALA A 56 -7.05 -11.42 22.85
C ALA A 56 -6.72 -10.03 23.41
N PRO A 57 -7.30 -9.60 24.55
CA PRO A 57 -7.19 -8.22 25.07
C PRO A 57 -5.78 -7.74 25.46
N CYS A 58 -4.80 -8.64 25.59
CA CYS A 58 -3.50 -8.34 26.19
C CYS A 58 -2.27 -8.64 25.31
N SER A 59 -2.46 -8.95 24.02
CA SER A 59 -1.37 -9.27 23.11
C SER A 59 -1.43 -8.37 21.88
N SER A 60 -0.91 -7.14 22.00
CA SER A 60 -0.78 -6.24 20.86
C SER A 60 0.48 -6.59 20.07
N GLN A 61 0.46 -7.73 19.38
CA GLN A 61 1.59 -8.19 18.58
C GLN A 61 1.92 -7.16 17.50
N LEU A 62 3.18 -6.73 17.45
CA LEU A 62 3.68 -5.89 16.38
C LEU A 62 3.95 -6.76 15.15
N ALA A 63 3.47 -6.31 14.00
CA ALA A 63 3.73 -6.93 12.71
C ALA A 63 4.28 -5.90 11.73
N MET A 64 5.18 -6.36 10.87
CA MET A 64 5.58 -5.62 9.68
C MET A 64 4.42 -5.67 8.68
N LYS A 65 3.92 -4.49 8.31
CA LYS A 65 2.84 -4.29 7.34
C LYS A 65 3.40 -3.64 6.08
N ALA A 66 2.79 -3.97 4.95
CA ALA A 66 3.10 -3.35 3.67
C ALA A 66 1.81 -3.12 2.87
N ALA A 67 1.74 -2.01 2.14
CA ALA A 67 0.62 -1.71 1.24
C ALA A 67 1.06 -0.91 0.01
N LEU A 68 0.48 -1.27 -1.13
CA LEU A 68 0.58 -0.52 -2.38
C LEU A 68 -0.16 0.82 -2.25
N ILE A 69 0.56 1.93 -2.37
CA ILE A 69 -0.01 3.28 -2.23
C ILE A 69 -0.05 4.06 -3.55
N ALA A 70 0.72 3.64 -4.55
CA ALA A 70 0.65 4.18 -5.89
C ALA A 70 0.96 3.08 -6.92
N PHE A 71 0.19 3.07 -8.00
CA PHE A 71 0.43 2.24 -9.18
C PHE A 71 0.07 3.08 -10.41
N HIS A 72 1.05 3.38 -11.24
CA HIS A 72 0.88 4.24 -12.39
C HIS A 72 1.44 3.59 -13.65
N TYR A 73 0.62 3.59 -14.70
CA TYR A 73 1.09 3.37 -16.06
C TYR A 73 1.73 4.65 -16.59
N LEU A 74 2.94 4.53 -17.11
CA LEU A 74 3.73 5.59 -17.70
C LEU A 74 3.82 5.33 -19.20
N PRO A 75 2.90 5.89 -20.01
CA PRO A 75 2.96 5.73 -21.46
C PRO A 75 4.23 6.40 -21.98
N THR A 76 5.03 5.64 -22.73
CA THR A 76 6.15 6.22 -23.48
C THR A 76 5.58 6.94 -24.70
N SER A 77 5.71 8.27 -24.76
CA SER A 77 5.50 9.00 -26.02
C SER A 77 6.79 8.93 -26.83
N HIS A 78 6.84 8.04 -27.81
CA HIS A 78 7.88 8.05 -28.84
C HIS A 78 7.34 8.70 -30.12
#